data_AF-A0A8J6L7T1-F1
#
_entry.id   AF-A0A8J6L7T1-F1
#
_cell.length_a   1.000
_cell.length_b   1.000
_cell.length_c   1.000
_cell.angle_alpha   90.00
_cell.angle_beta   90.00
_cell.angle_gamma   90.00
#
_symmetry.space_group_name_H-M   'P 1'
#
loop_
_entity.id
_entity.type
_entity.pdbx_description
1 polymer ?
#
loop_
_entity_poly.entity_id
_entity_poly.type
_entity_poly.pdbx_seq_one_letter_code
_entity_poly.pdbx_strand_id
1 'polypeptide(L)'
;MDSGSASEEVVPNIIVGEAKVPDGSRCLSFTSAKLQKVDESKLYNPANMMRIIKSEPLSETVFISPQKIYMRLRLGSPFAFNVESKEPDDTFEVPSLGTTSQFLHVSTENTKVKIQVVKCPQDPSQSDQQIDIVSSKTNQSVSVKVRLLCSCSCEKDAVENAEECHGHGTYKCGVCHCNTGTFGSTCECEGDSNPAGCLTPQSNAVCSNRGSCICGVCACKMRDNPDEKITGKYCECDNFSCDRLEGKLCGGPERGECIRVNVKVLYNPVNWMQVIKSESLNETVLIRPQQIKMGLRTGIPFAFKIESKERDDAFAVQNLGTASQFLHVSIANATVQMQVVKCPQDPSQFRHQIDIVSSKTNQSVSAEVNLICTCSCEEEAVENAEECTGRGTYKCGLCVCNPGTSGTMCECEGDSNPAGCLNPQSNTTVCSNRGDCICGYCFCKERVNRDEVSEVSWKYG
;
A
#
# COMPACT_ATOMS: atom_id res chain seq x y z
N MET A 1 4.28 -30.47 -37.85
CA MET A 1 5.47 -29.62 -37.90
C MET A 1 4.97 -28.19 -37.90
N ASP A 2 5.31 -27.47 -36.83
CA ASP A 2 5.33 -26.01 -36.56
C ASP A 2 4.11 -25.15 -36.93
N SER A 3 3.31 -24.71 -35.95
CA SER A 3 3.55 -23.65 -34.93
C SER A 3 3.56 -22.23 -35.52
N GLY A 4 2.44 -21.52 -35.34
CA GLY A 4 2.31 -20.09 -35.60
C GLY A 4 1.44 -19.48 -34.52
N SER A 5 2.07 -18.69 -33.66
CA SER A 5 1.59 -18.09 -32.41
C SER A 5 0.18 -17.52 -32.43
N ALA A 6 -0.65 -17.94 -31.48
CA ALA A 6 -1.79 -17.18 -31.01
C ALA A 6 -1.28 -15.87 -30.38
N SER A 7 -1.48 -14.75 -31.08
CA SER A 7 -1.33 -13.44 -30.45
C SER A 7 -2.47 -13.28 -29.45
N GLU A 8 -2.12 -13.22 -28.17
CA GLU A 8 -3.00 -12.78 -27.09
C GLU A 8 -3.55 -11.39 -27.43
N GLU A 9 -4.77 -11.34 -27.96
CA GLU A 9 -5.54 -10.11 -27.99
C GLU A 9 -5.95 -9.80 -26.55
N VAL A 10 -5.41 -8.71 -26.01
CA VAL A 10 -5.83 -8.13 -24.73
C VAL A 10 -7.27 -7.63 -24.88
N VAL A 11 -8.23 -8.51 -24.60
CA VAL A 11 -9.65 -8.15 -24.52
C VAL A 11 -9.89 -7.43 -23.20
N PRO A 12 -10.47 -6.21 -23.17
CA PRO A 12 -10.93 -5.60 -21.93
C PRO A 12 -12.17 -6.36 -21.44
N ASN A 13 -11.92 -7.42 -20.68
CA ASN A 13 -12.94 -8.22 -20.02
C ASN A 13 -13.51 -7.42 -18.83
N ILE A 14 -14.63 -6.74 -19.04
CA ILE A 14 -15.52 -6.35 -17.94
C ILE A 14 -16.51 -7.51 -17.77
N ILE A 15 -16.27 -8.33 -16.76
CA ILE A 15 -17.20 -9.36 -16.27
C ILE A 15 -17.70 -8.85 -14.93
N VAL A 16 -19.01 -8.70 -14.71
CA VAL A 16 -19.60 -8.19 -13.45
C VAL A 16 -20.04 -9.38 -12.58
N GLY A 17 -19.59 -9.44 -11.32
CA GLY A 17 -19.91 -10.50 -10.35
C GLY A 17 -20.85 -10.09 -9.20
N GLU A 18 -21.26 -11.09 -8.39
CA GLU A 18 -22.32 -11.08 -7.35
C GLU A 18 -22.33 -9.93 -6.33
N ALA A 19 -23.51 -9.76 -5.71
CA ALA A 19 -23.89 -8.70 -4.78
C ALA A 19 -23.02 -8.47 -3.53
N LYS A 20 -22.09 -9.38 -3.21
CA LYS A 20 -21.22 -9.28 -2.02
C LYS A 20 -19.78 -8.87 -2.33
N VAL A 21 -19.49 -8.48 -3.58
CA VAL A 21 -18.15 -8.06 -3.99
C VAL A 21 -18.09 -6.52 -3.98
N PRO A 22 -17.05 -5.89 -3.39
CA PRO A 22 -16.88 -4.44 -3.46
C PRO A 22 -16.84 -3.98 -4.93
N ASP A 23 -17.48 -2.84 -5.23
CA ASP A 23 -17.79 -2.43 -6.61
C ASP A 23 -16.58 -2.37 -7.55
N GLY A 24 -15.40 -1.99 -7.04
CA GLY A 24 -14.15 -1.98 -7.81
C GLY A 24 -13.58 -3.37 -8.16
N SER A 25 -14.04 -4.43 -7.51
CA SER A 25 -13.64 -5.83 -7.75
C SER A 25 -14.66 -6.61 -8.57
N ARG A 26 -15.78 -5.99 -8.95
CA ARG A 26 -16.82 -6.66 -9.74
C ARG A 26 -16.39 -6.86 -11.18
N CYS A 27 -15.56 -5.99 -11.75
CA CYS A 27 -15.01 -6.08 -13.10
C CYS A 27 -13.76 -6.98 -13.13
N LEU A 28 -13.90 -8.21 -13.64
CA LEU A 28 -12.83 -9.20 -13.65
C LEU A 28 -12.49 -9.70 -15.06
N SER A 29 -11.25 -10.17 -15.25
CA SER A 29 -10.91 -10.99 -16.42
C SER A 29 -11.60 -12.36 -16.34
N PHE A 30 -11.83 -13.01 -17.49
CA PHE A 30 -12.43 -14.35 -17.51
C PHE A 30 -11.64 -15.37 -16.68
N THR A 31 -10.31 -15.29 -16.75
CA THR A 31 -9.40 -16.12 -15.96
C THR A 31 -9.54 -15.83 -14.46
N SER A 32 -9.66 -14.55 -14.08
CA SER A 32 -9.85 -14.14 -12.69
C SER A 32 -11.21 -14.59 -12.13
N ALA A 33 -12.28 -14.51 -12.92
CA ALA A 33 -13.61 -14.99 -12.54
C ALA A 33 -13.63 -16.51 -12.32
N LYS A 34 -12.95 -17.27 -13.20
CA LYS A 34 -12.84 -18.74 -13.07
C LYS A 34 -12.04 -19.16 -11.84
N LEU A 35 -10.97 -18.44 -11.51
CA LEU A 35 -10.19 -18.65 -10.27
C LEU A 35 -11.02 -18.37 -9.02
N GLN A 36 -11.89 -17.36 -9.07
CA GLN A 36 -12.80 -16.99 -7.97
C GLN A 36 -14.08 -17.86 -7.90
N LYS A 37 -14.21 -18.88 -8.77
CA LYS A 37 -15.38 -19.78 -8.83
C LYS A 37 -16.71 -19.02 -8.95
N VAL A 38 -16.72 -17.88 -9.63
CA VAL A 38 -17.97 -17.15 -9.87
C VAL A 38 -18.85 -17.97 -10.80
N ASP A 39 -20.13 -18.09 -10.45
CA ASP A 39 -21.13 -18.80 -11.26
C ASP A 39 -21.20 -18.18 -12.67
N GLU A 40 -20.99 -19.01 -13.71
CA GLU A 40 -21.00 -18.58 -15.12
C GLU A 40 -22.32 -17.93 -15.52
N SER A 41 -23.44 -18.33 -14.91
CA SER A 41 -24.76 -17.74 -15.17
C SER A 41 -24.88 -16.28 -14.71
N LYS A 42 -24.01 -15.84 -13.81
CA LYS A 42 -23.99 -14.49 -13.24
C LYS A 42 -22.95 -13.59 -13.92
N LEU A 43 -22.17 -14.12 -14.86
CA LEU A 43 -21.17 -13.35 -15.60
C LEU A 43 -21.82 -12.60 -16.76
N TYR A 44 -21.76 -11.27 -16.72
CA TYR A 44 -22.16 -10.46 -17.86
C TYR A 44 -20.97 -10.12 -18.76
N ASN A 45 -20.91 -10.72 -19.95
CA ASN A 45 -19.86 -10.47 -20.94
C ASN A 45 -20.43 -10.48 -22.38
N PRO A 46 -20.98 -9.36 -22.87
CA PRO A 46 -21.58 -9.32 -24.20
C PRO A 46 -20.50 -9.41 -25.28
N ALA A 47 -20.55 -10.45 -26.11
CA ALA A 47 -19.65 -10.61 -27.24
C ALA A 47 -20.07 -9.75 -28.43
N ASN A 48 -19.08 -9.29 -29.21
CA ASN A 48 -19.33 -8.71 -30.52
C ASN A 48 -20.04 -9.74 -31.42
N MET A 49 -21.02 -9.29 -32.19
CA MET A 49 -21.75 -10.13 -33.14
C MET A 49 -21.85 -9.41 -34.49
N MET A 50 -21.72 -10.17 -35.57
CA MET A 50 -22.00 -9.73 -36.92
C MET A 50 -23.00 -10.68 -37.57
N ARG A 51 -23.98 -10.12 -38.28
CA ARG A 51 -24.94 -10.84 -39.10
C ARG A 51 -24.97 -10.23 -40.49
N ILE A 52 -24.74 -11.04 -41.51
CA ILE A 52 -24.90 -10.64 -42.90
C ILE A 52 -26.40 -10.61 -43.21
N ILE A 53 -26.90 -9.46 -43.65
CA ILE A 53 -28.31 -9.23 -43.99
C ILE A 53 -28.55 -9.46 -45.48
N LYS A 54 -27.60 -9.05 -46.32
CA LYS A 54 -27.65 -9.25 -47.78
C LYS A 54 -26.25 -9.59 -48.30
N SER A 55 -26.13 -10.72 -48.98
CA SER A 55 -24.91 -11.21 -49.63
C SER A 55 -25.28 -11.87 -50.96
N GLU A 56 -25.48 -11.06 -51.99
CA GLU A 56 -25.58 -11.56 -53.36
C GLU A 56 -24.18 -11.94 -53.86
N PRO A 57 -24.03 -13.08 -54.56
CA PRO A 57 -22.76 -13.48 -55.13
C PRO A 57 -22.30 -12.47 -56.19
N LEU A 58 -20.99 -12.35 -56.36
CA LEU A 58 -20.38 -11.46 -57.35
C LEU A 58 -20.85 -11.82 -58.76
N SER A 59 -21.23 -10.82 -59.54
CA SER A 59 -21.79 -10.97 -60.90
C SER A 59 -21.34 -9.80 -61.79
N GLU A 60 -21.89 -9.66 -62.99
CA GLU A 60 -21.62 -8.48 -63.84
C GLU A 60 -22.20 -7.18 -63.28
N THR A 61 -23.19 -7.27 -62.40
CA THR A 61 -23.86 -6.12 -61.80
C THR A 61 -23.65 -6.02 -60.29
N VAL A 62 -23.10 -7.06 -59.65
CA VAL A 62 -22.75 -7.11 -58.23
C VAL A 62 -21.23 -7.25 -58.12
N PHE A 63 -20.56 -6.17 -57.73
CA PHE A 63 -19.11 -6.09 -57.68
C PHE A 63 -18.54 -6.29 -56.27
N ILE A 64 -19.34 -6.12 -55.23
CA ILE A 64 -18.91 -6.33 -53.84
C ILE A 64 -19.88 -7.24 -53.07
N SER A 65 -19.36 -7.97 -52.08
CA SER A 65 -20.13 -8.82 -51.17
C SER A 65 -19.49 -8.83 -49.78
N PRO A 66 -20.26 -8.76 -48.68
CA PRO A 66 -21.72 -8.60 -48.60
C PRO A 66 -22.17 -7.15 -48.89
N GLN A 67 -23.46 -6.93 -49.18
CA GLN A 67 -24.01 -5.59 -49.43
C GLN A 67 -24.66 -4.96 -48.20
N LYS A 68 -25.17 -5.77 -47.25
CA LYS A 68 -25.75 -5.28 -45.99
C LYS A 68 -25.33 -6.12 -44.81
N ILE A 69 -24.87 -5.45 -43.75
CA ILE A 69 -24.43 -6.08 -42.50
C ILE A 69 -25.15 -5.42 -41.32
N TYR A 70 -25.51 -6.23 -40.33
CA TYR A 70 -25.92 -5.79 -39.01
C TYR A 70 -24.89 -6.24 -37.98
N MET A 71 -24.44 -5.33 -37.13
CA MET A 71 -23.47 -5.62 -36.08
C MET A 71 -23.98 -5.19 -34.71
N ARG A 72 -23.56 -5.93 -33.68
CA ARG A 72 -23.65 -5.50 -32.28
C ARG A 72 -22.24 -5.45 -31.73
N LEU A 73 -21.75 -4.25 -31.40
CA LEU A 73 -20.37 -4.03 -31.02
C LEU A 73 -20.27 -3.49 -29.60
N ARG A 74 -19.38 -4.09 -28.82
CA ARG A 74 -19.01 -3.73 -27.45
C ARG A 74 -18.00 -2.59 -27.47
N LEU A 75 -18.15 -1.69 -26.51
CA LEU A 75 -17.17 -0.63 -26.21
C LEU A 75 -15.76 -1.20 -26.05
N GLY A 76 -14.79 -0.59 -26.73
CA GLY A 76 -13.36 -0.91 -26.63
C GLY A 76 -12.93 -2.19 -27.34
N SER A 77 -13.85 -3.07 -27.77
CA SER A 77 -13.51 -4.33 -28.44
C SER A 77 -13.64 -4.19 -29.97
N PRO A 78 -12.53 -4.11 -30.73
CA PRO A 78 -12.61 -4.00 -32.17
C PRO A 78 -13.17 -5.27 -32.80
N PHE A 79 -13.85 -5.12 -33.93
CA PHE A 79 -14.33 -6.23 -34.74
C PHE A 79 -13.92 -6.02 -36.20
N ALA A 80 -13.39 -7.07 -36.83
CA ALA A 80 -12.94 -7.02 -38.20
C ALA A 80 -13.69 -8.01 -39.10
N PHE A 81 -13.93 -7.61 -40.34
CA PHE A 81 -14.51 -8.45 -41.38
C PHE A 81 -13.92 -8.09 -42.74
N ASN A 82 -14.06 -8.98 -43.70
CA ASN A 82 -13.58 -8.77 -45.06
C ASN A 82 -14.75 -8.45 -46.00
N VAL A 83 -14.50 -7.57 -46.96
CA VAL A 83 -15.39 -7.32 -48.10
C VAL A 83 -14.74 -7.94 -49.33
N GLU A 84 -15.47 -8.81 -50.01
CA GLU A 84 -15.05 -9.38 -51.28
C GLU A 84 -15.35 -8.37 -52.40
N SER A 85 -14.39 -8.18 -53.31
CA SER A 85 -14.55 -7.37 -54.51
C SER A 85 -14.22 -8.19 -55.75
N LYS A 86 -14.96 -7.94 -56.83
CA LYS A 86 -14.69 -8.49 -58.15
C LYS A 86 -13.54 -7.75 -58.84
N GLU A 87 -13.30 -6.50 -58.47
CA GLU A 87 -12.19 -5.71 -59.00
C GLU A 87 -10.89 -6.06 -58.25
N PRO A 88 -9.79 -6.37 -58.97
CA PRO A 88 -8.50 -6.65 -58.33
C PRO A 88 -7.97 -5.39 -57.64
N ASP A 89 -7.33 -5.54 -56.49
CA ASP A 89 -6.74 -4.46 -55.68
C ASP A 89 -7.72 -3.32 -55.35
N ASP A 90 -9.01 -3.64 -55.20
CA ASP A 90 -10.01 -2.68 -54.76
C ASP A 90 -9.76 -2.28 -53.30
N THR A 91 -9.90 -0.99 -53.02
CA THR A 91 -9.75 -0.40 -51.68
C THR A 91 -11.09 0.12 -51.21
N PHE A 92 -11.27 0.13 -49.90
CA PHE A 92 -12.52 0.56 -49.29
C PHE A 92 -12.29 1.77 -48.39
N GLU A 93 -13.16 2.75 -48.54
CA GLU A 93 -13.12 3.99 -47.77
C GLU A 93 -14.45 4.23 -47.07
N VAL A 94 -14.40 4.97 -45.97
CA VAL A 94 -15.59 5.36 -45.23
C VAL A 94 -15.78 6.86 -45.44
N PRO A 95 -16.90 7.29 -46.05
CA PRO A 95 -17.25 8.71 -46.15
C PRO A 95 -17.31 9.35 -44.76
N SER A 96 -17.22 10.68 -44.69
CA SER A 96 -17.24 11.42 -43.41
C SER A 96 -18.30 10.87 -42.45
N LEU A 97 -17.82 10.36 -41.31
CA LEU A 97 -18.66 9.75 -40.28
C LEU A 97 -19.51 10.78 -39.52
N GLY A 98 -19.39 12.08 -39.78
CA GLY A 98 -20.18 13.12 -39.11
C GLY A 98 -20.15 12.97 -37.58
N THR A 99 -21.33 12.97 -36.95
CA THR A 99 -21.50 12.76 -35.50
C THR A 99 -21.17 11.33 -35.04
N THR A 100 -21.24 10.33 -35.93
CA THR A 100 -20.90 8.93 -35.65
C THR A 100 -19.43 8.75 -35.28
N SER A 101 -18.55 9.64 -35.75
CA SER A 101 -17.11 9.65 -35.40
C SER A 101 -16.85 9.80 -33.90
N GLN A 102 -17.81 10.33 -33.14
CA GLN A 102 -17.72 10.44 -31.68
C GLN A 102 -17.82 9.08 -30.98
N PHE A 103 -18.43 8.09 -31.64
CA PHE A 103 -18.76 6.78 -31.05
C PHE A 103 -18.02 5.63 -31.71
N LEU A 104 -17.71 5.75 -33.01
CA LEU A 104 -17.06 4.71 -33.80
C LEU A 104 -15.71 5.18 -34.35
N HIS A 105 -14.71 4.33 -34.22
CA HIS A 105 -13.48 4.38 -34.98
C HIS A 105 -13.51 3.29 -36.05
N VAL A 106 -13.37 3.68 -37.32
CA VAL A 106 -13.35 2.75 -38.45
C VAL A 106 -12.03 2.90 -39.19
N SER A 107 -11.37 1.78 -39.46
CA SER A 107 -10.14 1.73 -40.24
C SER A 107 -10.24 0.63 -41.28
N THR A 108 -9.76 0.91 -42.49
CA THR A 108 -9.74 -0.03 -43.61
C THR A 108 -8.30 -0.32 -44.02
N GLU A 109 -8.01 -1.58 -44.34
CA GLU A 109 -6.73 -2.03 -44.86
C GLU A 109 -7.01 -3.05 -45.97
N ASN A 110 -6.84 -2.64 -47.23
CA ASN A 110 -7.26 -3.39 -48.42
C ASN A 110 -8.74 -3.79 -48.33
N THR A 111 -9.05 -5.09 -48.28
CA THR A 111 -10.40 -5.67 -48.16
C THR A 111 -10.87 -5.82 -46.71
N LYS A 112 -9.99 -5.60 -45.72
CA LYS A 112 -10.29 -5.81 -44.31
C LYS A 112 -10.78 -4.50 -43.69
N VAL A 113 -11.98 -4.54 -43.13
CA VAL A 113 -12.60 -3.43 -42.41
C VAL A 113 -12.59 -3.74 -40.93
N LYS A 114 -12.10 -2.80 -40.12
CA LYS A 114 -12.08 -2.90 -38.66
C LYS A 114 -12.89 -1.76 -38.05
N ILE A 115 -13.87 -2.09 -37.22
CA ILE A 115 -14.75 -1.14 -36.53
C ILE A 115 -14.56 -1.33 -35.02
N GLN A 116 -14.39 -0.24 -34.29
CA GLN A 116 -14.31 -0.21 -32.83
C GLN A 116 -15.23 0.85 -32.27
N VAL A 117 -15.98 0.50 -31.23
CA VAL A 117 -16.74 1.48 -30.46
C VAL A 117 -15.78 2.14 -29.47
N VAL A 118 -15.65 3.46 -29.53
CA VAL A 118 -14.75 4.24 -28.65
C VAL A 118 -15.48 4.95 -27.53
N LYS A 119 -16.77 5.23 -27.70
CA LYS A 119 -17.59 5.92 -26.69
C LYS A 119 -19.04 5.50 -26.79
N CYS A 120 -19.72 5.46 -25.64
CA CYS A 120 -21.15 5.26 -25.55
C CYS A 120 -21.90 6.60 -25.54
N PRO A 121 -23.00 6.72 -26.28
CA PRO A 121 -23.85 7.92 -26.26
C PRO A 121 -24.56 8.05 -24.92
N GLN A 122 -24.81 9.30 -24.51
CA GLN A 122 -25.62 9.60 -23.32
C GLN A 122 -27.11 9.39 -23.59
N ASP A 123 -27.56 9.69 -24.81
CA ASP A 123 -28.93 9.43 -25.27
C ASP A 123 -29.02 8.02 -25.88
N PRO A 124 -29.85 7.11 -25.31
CA PRO A 124 -30.05 5.77 -25.84
C PRO A 124 -30.52 5.73 -27.29
N SER A 125 -31.21 6.76 -27.77
CA SER A 125 -31.68 6.85 -29.17
C SER A 125 -30.54 6.82 -30.19
N GLN A 126 -29.34 7.23 -29.78
CA GLN A 126 -28.12 7.24 -30.60
C GLN A 126 -27.34 5.92 -30.49
N SER A 127 -27.89 4.88 -29.87
CA SER A 127 -27.19 3.58 -29.76
C SER A 127 -27.17 2.81 -31.09
N ASP A 128 -28.02 3.16 -32.04
CA ASP A 128 -28.00 2.59 -33.38
C ASP A 128 -27.33 3.59 -34.34
N GLN A 129 -26.25 3.15 -34.98
CA GLN A 129 -25.45 3.91 -35.94
C GLN A 129 -25.56 3.24 -37.30
N GLN A 130 -25.43 4.03 -38.37
CA GLN A 130 -25.36 3.52 -39.73
C GLN A 130 -24.16 4.15 -40.43
N ILE A 131 -23.34 3.31 -41.06
CA ILE A 131 -22.21 3.71 -41.87
C ILE A 131 -22.26 2.98 -43.20
N ASP A 132 -21.74 3.60 -44.24
CA ASP A 132 -21.57 2.98 -45.54
C ASP A 132 -20.07 2.90 -45.85
N ILE A 133 -19.63 1.75 -46.33
CA ILE A 133 -18.25 1.52 -46.75
C ILE A 133 -18.25 1.45 -48.27
N VAL A 134 -17.55 2.38 -48.91
CA VAL A 134 -17.63 2.61 -50.35
C VAL A 134 -16.38 2.03 -51.00
N SER A 135 -16.57 1.32 -52.11
CA SER A 135 -15.47 0.86 -52.95
C SER A 135 -14.85 2.04 -53.70
N SER A 136 -13.52 2.10 -53.78
CA SER A 136 -12.82 3.14 -54.53
C SER A 136 -12.86 2.89 -56.04
N LYS A 137 -13.07 1.63 -56.48
CA LYS A 137 -13.10 1.25 -57.90
C LYS A 137 -14.50 1.07 -58.49
N THR A 138 -15.53 1.01 -57.63
CA THR A 138 -16.91 0.78 -58.06
C THR A 138 -17.86 1.74 -57.36
N ASN A 139 -19.05 1.97 -57.93
CA ASN A 139 -20.08 2.80 -57.29
C ASN A 139 -20.93 2.02 -56.26
N GLN A 140 -20.42 0.90 -55.74
CA GLN A 140 -21.12 0.07 -54.77
C GLN A 140 -20.62 0.32 -53.35
N SER A 141 -21.52 0.17 -52.39
CA SER A 141 -21.21 0.31 -50.97
C SER A 141 -21.81 -0.81 -50.14
N VAL A 142 -21.12 -1.14 -49.06
CA VAL A 142 -21.61 -2.02 -48.00
C VAL A 142 -22.29 -1.15 -46.96
N SER A 143 -23.59 -1.36 -46.75
CA SER A 143 -24.31 -0.66 -45.70
C SER A 143 -24.25 -1.43 -44.39
N VAL A 144 -23.70 -0.82 -43.36
CA VAL A 144 -23.46 -1.43 -42.05
C VAL A 144 -24.28 -0.72 -40.99
N LYS A 145 -25.25 -1.43 -40.42
CA LYS A 145 -25.99 -0.97 -39.24
C LYS A 145 -25.34 -1.52 -37.98
N VAL A 146 -24.86 -0.63 -37.12
CA VAL A 146 -24.13 -0.97 -35.89
C VAL A 146 -24.98 -0.60 -34.68
N ARG A 147 -25.25 -1.57 -33.80
CA ARG A 147 -25.82 -1.31 -32.47
C ARG A 147 -24.72 -1.33 -31.42
N LEU A 148 -24.58 -0.23 -30.69
CA LEU A 148 -23.62 -0.08 -29.60
C LEU A 148 -24.13 -0.83 -28.35
N LEU A 149 -23.32 -1.76 -27.84
CA LEU A 149 -23.62 -2.51 -26.62
C LEU A 149 -23.04 -1.76 -25.42
N CYS A 150 -23.80 -0.79 -24.94
CA CYS A 150 -23.41 0.12 -23.86
C CYS A 150 -24.09 -0.19 -22.51
N SER A 151 -25.13 -1.02 -22.51
CA SER A 151 -25.87 -1.40 -21.31
C SER A 151 -25.81 -2.89 -21.05
N CYS A 152 -25.97 -3.25 -19.78
CA CYS A 152 -26.06 -4.64 -19.36
C CYS A 152 -27.51 -5.14 -19.43
N SER A 153 -27.72 -6.42 -19.77
CA SER A 153 -29.10 -6.96 -19.86
C SER A 153 -29.79 -6.99 -18.50
N CYS A 154 -29.02 -7.20 -17.42
CA CYS A 154 -29.48 -7.11 -16.03
C CYS A 154 -29.91 -5.70 -15.59
N GLU A 155 -29.64 -4.66 -16.39
CA GLU A 155 -30.06 -3.30 -16.05
C GLU A 155 -31.56 -3.09 -16.19
N LYS A 156 -32.23 -3.96 -16.96
CA LYS A 156 -33.67 -3.91 -17.20
C LYS A 156 -34.47 -4.49 -16.03
N ASP A 157 -33.84 -5.35 -15.25
CA ASP A 157 -34.42 -6.03 -14.09
C ASP A 157 -34.14 -5.24 -12.81
N ALA A 158 -33.98 -3.92 -12.92
CA ALA A 158 -33.72 -3.07 -11.77
C ALA A 158 -34.96 -3.05 -10.86
N VAL A 159 -34.77 -3.38 -9.59
CA VAL A 159 -35.83 -3.41 -8.59
C VAL A 159 -35.63 -2.24 -7.65
N GLU A 160 -36.55 -1.28 -7.65
CA GLU A 160 -36.54 -0.17 -6.70
C GLU A 160 -36.89 -0.64 -5.29
N ASN A 161 -36.24 -0.06 -4.28
CA ASN A 161 -36.40 -0.42 -2.86
C ASN A 161 -36.33 -1.94 -2.63
N ALA A 162 -35.37 -2.57 -3.28
CA ALA A 162 -35.19 -4.02 -3.25
C ALA A 162 -34.85 -4.51 -1.83
N GLU A 163 -35.32 -5.70 -1.47
CA GLU A 163 -35.05 -6.32 -0.17
C GLU A 163 -33.54 -6.58 0.01
N GLU A 164 -32.85 -6.91 -1.08
CA GLU A 164 -31.39 -7.08 -1.14
C GLU A 164 -30.62 -5.80 -0.81
N CYS A 165 -31.29 -4.64 -0.93
CA CYS A 165 -30.78 -3.33 -0.57
C CYS A 165 -31.42 -2.78 0.71
N HIS A 166 -31.91 -3.68 1.59
CA HIS A 166 -32.62 -3.35 2.82
C HIS A 166 -33.87 -2.46 2.62
N GLY A 167 -34.44 -2.43 1.41
CA GLY A 167 -35.54 -1.51 1.08
C GLY A 167 -35.11 -0.05 0.90
N HIS A 168 -33.81 0.24 0.98
CA HIS A 168 -33.25 1.59 0.93
C HIS A 168 -32.45 1.87 -0.35
N GLY A 169 -32.65 1.08 -1.41
CA GLY A 169 -31.99 1.34 -2.69
C GLY A 169 -32.53 0.52 -3.84
N THR A 170 -32.09 0.89 -5.04
CA THR A 170 -32.43 0.20 -6.28
C THR A 170 -31.38 -0.86 -6.58
N TYR A 171 -31.79 -2.13 -6.60
CA TYR A 171 -30.92 -3.24 -6.96
C TYR A 171 -30.81 -3.34 -8.49
N LYS A 172 -29.59 -3.24 -9.02
CA LYS A 172 -29.32 -3.24 -10.46
C LYS A 172 -28.02 -3.97 -10.75
N CYS A 173 -28.08 -5.06 -11.53
CA CYS A 173 -26.90 -5.86 -11.92
C CYS A 173 -26.02 -6.32 -10.75
N GLY A 174 -26.64 -6.69 -9.61
CA GLY A 174 -25.89 -7.09 -8.43
C GLY A 174 -25.46 -5.95 -7.51
N VAL A 175 -25.73 -4.68 -7.86
CA VAL A 175 -25.30 -3.51 -7.10
C VAL A 175 -26.51 -2.78 -6.55
N CYS A 176 -26.44 -2.38 -5.28
CA CYS A 176 -27.44 -1.52 -4.66
C CYS A 176 -27.09 -0.04 -4.91
N HIS A 177 -27.98 0.69 -5.56
CA HIS A 177 -27.91 2.14 -5.70
C HIS A 177 -28.76 2.76 -4.59
N CYS A 178 -28.10 3.19 -3.52
CA CYS A 178 -28.79 3.63 -2.30
C CYS A 178 -29.54 4.95 -2.47
N ASN A 179 -30.68 5.03 -1.80
CA ASN A 179 -31.48 6.24 -1.69
C ASN A 179 -30.72 7.31 -0.90
N THR A 180 -31.09 8.57 -1.08
CA THR A 180 -30.46 9.69 -0.37
C THR A 180 -30.46 9.47 1.15
N GLY A 181 -29.32 9.66 1.80
CA GLY A 181 -29.15 9.48 3.25
C GLY A 181 -28.83 8.04 3.68
N THR A 182 -28.72 7.11 2.74
CA THR A 182 -28.30 5.72 3.00
C THR A 182 -27.08 5.34 2.17
N PHE A 183 -26.24 4.48 2.70
CA PHE A 183 -24.98 4.07 2.08
C PHE A 183 -24.56 2.67 2.54
N GLY A 184 -23.50 2.13 1.95
CA GLY A 184 -23.07 0.74 2.15
C GLY A 184 -23.36 -0.12 0.92
N SER A 185 -22.79 -1.33 0.89
CA SER A 185 -22.87 -2.21 -0.28
C SER A 185 -24.28 -2.76 -0.56
N THR A 186 -25.12 -2.75 0.47
CA THR A 186 -26.52 -3.18 0.49
C THR A 186 -27.43 -2.10 1.09
N CYS A 187 -26.98 -0.84 1.13
CA CYS A 187 -27.70 0.30 1.73
C CYS A 187 -28.10 0.08 3.20
N GLU A 188 -27.28 -0.66 3.92
CA GLU A 188 -27.49 -1.08 5.31
C GLU A 188 -27.22 0.04 6.33
N CYS A 189 -26.62 1.16 5.90
CA CYS A 189 -26.23 2.26 6.78
C CYS A 189 -27.11 3.50 6.51
N GLU A 190 -27.55 4.17 7.58
CA GLU A 190 -28.26 5.46 7.54
C GLU A 190 -27.37 6.58 8.11
N GLY A 191 -27.41 7.78 7.52
CA GLY A 191 -26.78 8.99 8.07
C GLY A 191 -26.00 9.85 7.08
N ASP A 192 -25.49 10.99 7.57
CA ASP A 192 -24.58 11.84 6.81
C ASP A 192 -23.23 11.14 6.67
N SER A 193 -22.92 10.77 5.43
CA SER A 193 -21.72 10.05 5.03
C SER A 193 -20.47 10.65 5.67
N ASN A 194 -19.87 9.97 6.64
CA ASN A 194 -18.47 10.21 6.94
C ASN A 194 -17.66 8.93 6.77
N PRO A 195 -17.04 8.71 5.59
CA PRO A 195 -16.04 7.66 5.43
C PRO A 195 -14.81 7.88 6.33
N ALA A 196 -14.73 8.98 7.08
CA ALA A 196 -13.69 9.25 8.07
C ALA A 196 -13.37 8.07 9.00
N GLY A 197 -14.36 7.25 9.38
CA GLY A 197 -14.13 6.07 10.22
C GLY A 197 -13.26 4.99 9.56
N CYS A 198 -13.23 4.93 8.23
CA CYS A 198 -12.50 3.95 7.43
C CYS A 198 -11.29 4.53 6.68
N LEU A 199 -11.17 5.85 6.63
CA LEU A 199 -10.03 6.51 6.02
C LEU A 199 -8.84 6.35 6.96
N THR A 200 -7.75 5.78 6.46
CA THR A 200 -6.49 5.75 7.20
C THR A 200 -6.05 7.20 7.46
N PRO A 201 -5.64 7.57 8.68
CA PRO A 201 -5.23 8.94 9.02
C PRO A 201 -4.09 9.48 8.14
N GLN A 202 -3.26 8.57 7.61
CA GLN A 202 -1.97 8.90 6.98
C GLN A 202 -2.03 8.99 5.45
N SER A 203 -2.95 8.27 4.81
CA SER A 203 -2.99 8.18 3.33
C SER A 203 -4.35 8.48 2.72
N ASN A 204 -5.37 8.71 3.56
CA ASN A 204 -6.78 8.73 3.15
C ASN A 204 -7.20 7.51 2.31
N ALA A 205 -6.45 6.41 2.39
CA ALA A 205 -6.86 5.15 1.80
C ALA A 205 -8.01 4.58 2.63
N VAL A 206 -9.06 4.11 1.95
CA VAL A 206 -10.16 3.42 2.60
C VAL A 206 -9.69 2.01 2.97
N CYS A 207 -9.66 1.69 4.27
CA CYS A 207 -9.30 0.38 4.79
C CYS A 207 -7.98 -0.19 4.23
N SER A 208 -6.96 0.67 4.12
CA SER A 208 -5.62 0.34 3.58
C SER A 208 -5.65 -0.36 2.22
N ASN A 209 -6.72 -0.17 1.43
CA ASN A 209 -7.00 -0.89 0.18
C ASN A 209 -7.06 -2.43 0.33
N ARG A 210 -7.27 -2.91 1.55
CA ARG A 210 -7.27 -4.34 1.94
C ARG A 210 -8.57 -4.76 2.62
N GLY A 211 -9.56 -3.89 2.64
CA GLY A 211 -10.88 -4.13 3.18
C GLY A 211 -11.92 -3.28 2.47
N SER A 212 -13.16 -3.41 2.92
CA SER A 212 -14.30 -2.60 2.48
C SER A 212 -14.83 -1.82 3.68
N CYS A 213 -15.17 -0.55 3.47
CA CYS A 213 -15.77 0.27 4.53
C CYS A 213 -17.26 -0.05 4.63
N ILE A 214 -17.70 -0.54 5.78
CA ILE A 214 -19.09 -0.88 6.09
C ILE A 214 -19.50 -0.02 7.28
N CYS A 215 -20.44 0.91 7.07
CA CYS A 215 -20.95 1.83 8.08
C CYS A 215 -19.87 2.55 8.92
N GLY A 216 -18.75 2.94 8.31
CA GLY A 216 -17.66 3.63 9.00
C GLY A 216 -16.67 2.70 9.72
N VAL A 217 -16.80 1.38 9.56
CA VAL A 217 -15.87 0.37 10.08
C VAL A 217 -15.29 -0.46 8.94
N CYS A 218 -14.00 -0.79 8.98
CA CYS A 218 -13.38 -1.61 7.95
C CYS A 218 -13.65 -3.11 8.14
N ALA A 219 -14.26 -3.72 7.13
CA ALA A 219 -14.36 -5.17 6.98
C ALA A 219 -13.18 -5.67 6.13
N CYS A 220 -12.26 -6.40 6.75
CA CYS A 220 -11.04 -6.83 6.10
C CYS A 220 -11.24 -8.00 5.14
N LYS A 221 -10.51 -7.98 4.02
CA LYS A 221 -10.61 -9.01 2.99
C LYS A 221 -10.13 -10.35 3.54
N MET A 222 -10.96 -11.38 3.40
CA MET A 222 -10.59 -12.77 3.66
C MET A 222 -9.70 -13.32 2.54
N ARG A 223 -8.81 -14.26 2.87
CA ARG A 223 -7.91 -14.92 1.92
C ARG A 223 -8.34 -16.37 1.68
N ASP A 224 -7.82 -16.96 0.61
CA ASP A 224 -8.13 -18.34 0.24
C ASP A 224 -7.64 -19.35 1.29
N ASN A 225 -6.52 -19.05 1.93
CA ASN A 225 -6.04 -19.79 3.09
C ASN A 225 -6.70 -19.24 4.36
N PRO A 226 -7.51 -20.03 5.09
CA PRO A 226 -8.20 -19.56 6.31
C PRO A 226 -7.25 -19.19 7.46
N ASP A 227 -6.02 -19.70 7.45
CA ASP A 227 -5.00 -19.37 8.45
C ASP A 227 -4.34 -18.00 8.16
N GLU A 228 -4.51 -17.45 6.95
CA GLU A 228 -4.01 -16.13 6.56
C GLU A 228 -5.06 -15.05 6.77
N LYS A 229 -4.84 -14.22 7.78
CA LYS A 229 -5.79 -13.18 8.19
C LYS A 229 -5.24 -11.79 7.92
N ILE A 230 -6.14 -10.93 7.46
CA ILE A 230 -5.95 -9.49 7.39
C ILE A 230 -6.76 -8.88 8.53
N THR A 231 -6.12 -8.06 9.36
CA THR A 231 -6.68 -7.53 10.60
C THR A 231 -6.29 -6.05 10.77
N GLY A 232 -6.76 -5.42 11.85
CA GLY A 232 -6.53 -4.00 12.14
C GLY A 232 -7.73 -3.13 11.83
N LYS A 233 -7.81 -1.95 12.48
CA LYS A 233 -8.95 -1.02 12.39
C LYS A 233 -9.19 -0.54 10.95
N TYR A 234 -8.11 -0.45 10.18
CA TYR A 234 -8.09 -0.05 8.78
C TYR A 234 -7.54 -1.18 7.88
N CYS A 235 -7.60 -2.45 8.32
CA CYS A 235 -7.07 -3.60 7.58
C CYS A 235 -5.58 -3.52 7.19
N GLU A 236 -4.81 -2.83 8.03
CA GLU A 236 -3.40 -2.54 7.88
C GLU A 236 -2.48 -3.72 8.23
N CYS A 237 -2.98 -4.70 8.99
CA CYS A 237 -2.18 -5.82 9.51
C CYS A 237 -2.41 -7.12 8.73
N ASP A 238 -1.39 -7.98 8.66
CA ASP A 238 -1.53 -9.41 8.34
C ASP A 238 -0.63 -10.31 9.19
N ASN A 239 -0.98 -11.59 9.24
CA ASN A 239 -0.22 -12.61 9.94
C ASN A 239 0.63 -13.52 9.04
N PHE A 240 0.86 -13.14 7.78
CA PHE A 240 1.50 -14.02 6.79
C PHE A 240 2.66 -13.40 6.03
N SER A 241 2.85 -12.09 6.09
CA SER A 241 3.94 -11.41 5.35
C SER A 241 5.21 -11.20 6.18
N CYS A 242 5.39 -11.89 7.32
CA CYS A 242 6.63 -11.83 8.09
C CYS A 242 7.75 -12.67 7.46
N ASP A 243 8.99 -12.42 7.91
CA ASP A 243 10.13 -13.23 7.51
C ASP A 243 10.02 -14.67 8.03
N ARG A 244 10.56 -15.61 7.25
CA ARG A 244 10.55 -17.04 7.57
C ARG A 244 11.95 -17.50 7.95
N LEU A 245 12.03 -18.24 9.05
CA LEU A 245 13.23 -18.98 9.45
C LEU A 245 12.91 -20.47 9.41
N GLU A 246 13.72 -21.25 8.69
CA GLU A 246 13.48 -22.69 8.46
C GLU A 246 12.09 -22.99 7.86
N GLY A 247 11.60 -22.11 6.98
CA GLY A 247 10.30 -22.24 6.32
C GLY A 247 9.09 -21.82 7.16
N LYS A 248 9.27 -21.59 8.48
CA LYS A 248 8.21 -21.17 9.40
C LYS A 248 8.22 -19.66 9.60
N LEU A 249 7.03 -19.03 9.57
CA LEU A 249 6.87 -17.61 9.88
C LEU A 249 7.37 -17.34 11.30
N CYS A 250 8.21 -16.31 11.45
CA CYS A 250 8.87 -15.97 12.73
C CYS A 250 9.66 -17.12 13.37
N GLY A 251 9.99 -18.18 12.62
CA GLY A 251 10.62 -19.40 13.16
C GLY A 251 9.67 -20.35 13.90
N GLY A 252 8.35 -20.14 13.81
CA GLY A 252 7.32 -20.97 14.42
C GLY A 252 6.62 -20.32 15.62
N PRO A 253 5.43 -20.82 16.02
CA PRO A 253 4.60 -20.21 17.05
C PRO A 253 5.28 -20.17 18.44
N GLU A 254 6.18 -21.11 18.72
CA GLU A 254 7.01 -21.15 19.95
C GLU A 254 8.02 -19.99 20.03
N ARG A 255 8.36 -19.35 18.90
CA ARG A 255 9.34 -18.25 18.83
C ARG A 255 8.70 -16.89 18.65
N GLY A 256 7.52 -16.82 18.03
CA GLY A 256 6.80 -15.59 17.87
C GLY A 256 5.57 -15.73 16.99
N GLU A 257 4.61 -14.84 17.20
CA GLU A 257 3.43 -14.70 16.37
C GLU A 257 3.67 -13.62 15.32
N CYS A 258 3.27 -13.89 14.07
CA CYS A 258 3.42 -12.91 12.99
C CYS A 258 2.27 -11.90 13.05
N ILE A 259 2.60 -10.63 13.24
CA ILE A 259 1.68 -9.50 13.06
C ILE A 259 2.44 -8.39 12.33
N ARG A 260 2.31 -8.34 11.00
CA ARG A 260 2.94 -7.32 10.16
C ARG A 260 1.97 -6.19 9.89
N VAL A 261 2.29 -5.01 10.37
CA VAL A 261 1.58 -3.78 9.98
C VAL A 261 2.18 -3.27 8.67
N ASN A 262 1.35 -3.12 7.64
CA ASN A 262 1.75 -2.62 6.33
C ASN A 262 1.78 -1.08 6.34
N VAL A 263 2.60 -0.52 7.23
CA VAL A 263 2.84 0.93 7.29
C VAL A 263 4.05 1.23 6.41
N LYS A 264 3.83 1.74 5.20
CA LYS A 264 4.78 2.75 4.71
C LYS A 264 4.64 3.90 5.68
N VAL A 265 5.71 4.21 6.40
CA VAL A 265 5.84 5.23 7.47
C VAL A 265 5.71 4.69 8.91
N LEU A 266 6.65 3.83 9.31
CA LEU A 266 7.17 3.90 10.68
C LEU A 266 8.02 5.18 10.78
N TYR A 267 7.51 6.22 11.46
CA TYR A 267 8.37 7.31 11.91
C TYR A 267 9.13 6.80 13.14
N ASN A 268 10.17 6.01 12.89
CA ASN A 268 11.11 5.54 13.89
C ASN A 268 12.40 6.33 13.73
N PRO A 269 12.45 7.61 14.17
CA PRO A 269 13.64 8.42 13.96
C PRO A 269 14.82 7.76 14.66
N VAL A 270 15.81 7.38 13.86
CA VAL A 270 17.07 6.82 14.33
C VAL A 270 18.02 7.95 14.70
N ASN A 271 18.96 7.67 15.62
CA ASN A 271 20.09 8.55 15.82
C ASN A 271 20.81 8.74 14.49
N TRP A 272 21.22 9.97 14.19
CA TRP A 272 21.97 10.28 12.98
C TRP A 272 23.10 11.24 13.28
N MET A 273 24.16 11.17 12.49
CA MET A 273 25.30 12.06 12.57
C MET A 273 25.73 12.44 11.15
N GLN A 274 25.95 13.74 10.94
CA GLN A 274 26.46 14.33 9.72
C GLN A 274 27.79 15.02 10.05
N VAL A 275 28.84 14.64 9.33
CA VAL A 275 30.14 15.31 9.42
C VAL A 275 30.09 16.56 8.55
N ILE A 276 30.22 17.73 9.19
CA ILE A 276 30.21 19.04 8.50
C ILE A 276 31.62 19.40 8.04
N LYS A 277 32.62 19.12 8.88
CA LYS A 277 34.04 19.39 8.59
C LYS A 277 34.93 18.28 9.14
N SER A 278 35.71 17.64 8.26
CA SER A 278 36.69 16.60 8.62
C SER A 278 37.88 16.65 7.65
N GLU A 279 38.75 17.64 7.83
CA GLU A 279 40.01 17.72 7.09
C GLU A 279 40.98 16.60 7.49
N SER A 280 41.82 16.18 6.54
CA SER A 280 42.88 15.19 6.77
C SER A 280 43.89 15.70 7.80
N LEU A 281 44.35 14.81 8.67
CA LEU A 281 45.37 15.14 9.67
C LEU A 281 46.67 15.57 8.99
N ASN A 282 47.23 16.70 9.41
CA ASN A 282 48.49 17.25 8.91
C ASN A 282 49.24 17.95 10.06
N GLU A 283 50.14 18.90 9.77
CA GLU A 283 50.89 19.61 10.82
C GLU A 283 50.03 20.62 11.61
N THR A 284 48.95 21.12 11.01
CA THR A 284 48.06 22.13 11.61
C THR A 284 46.71 21.54 12.05
N VAL A 285 46.25 20.47 11.42
CA VAL A 285 45.04 19.72 11.75
C VAL A 285 45.45 18.46 12.50
N LEU A 286 45.23 18.47 13.82
CA LEU A 286 45.72 17.43 14.72
C LEU A 286 44.62 16.47 15.17
N ILE A 287 43.35 16.86 15.05
CA ILE A 287 42.19 15.98 15.31
C ILE A 287 41.17 16.02 14.17
N ARG A 288 40.38 14.96 14.01
CA ARG A 288 39.21 14.90 13.12
C ARG A 288 38.08 14.02 13.68
N PRO A 289 36.79 14.30 13.40
CA PRO A 289 36.27 15.45 12.65
C PRO A 289 36.41 16.78 13.44
N GLN A 290 36.29 17.94 12.78
CA GLN A 290 36.30 19.25 13.46
C GLN A 290 34.89 19.79 13.73
N GLN A 291 33.93 19.51 12.86
CA GLN A 291 32.53 19.92 13.05
C GLN A 291 31.57 18.81 12.66
N ILE A 292 30.58 18.57 13.52
CA ILE A 292 29.53 17.58 13.30
C ILE A 292 28.17 18.14 13.69
N LYS A 293 27.13 17.61 13.04
CA LYS A 293 25.74 17.83 13.41
C LYS A 293 25.10 16.47 13.67
N MET A 294 24.29 16.34 14.70
CA MET A 294 23.69 15.05 15.04
C MET A 294 22.29 15.19 15.62
N GLY A 295 21.47 14.17 15.38
CA GLY A 295 20.17 14.01 16.01
C GLY A 295 20.20 12.82 16.94
N LEU A 296 19.82 13.02 18.20
CA LEU A 296 19.83 11.97 19.23
C LEU A 296 18.44 11.77 19.81
N ARG A 297 17.95 10.53 19.74
CA ARG A 297 16.71 10.08 20.34
C ARG A 297 16.91 9.71 21.81
N THR A 298 15.88 9.96 22.61
CA THR A 298 15.80 9.52 24.01
C THR A 298 16.00 8.02 24.16
N GLY A 299 16.80 7.64 25.15
CA GLY A 299 17.04 6.25 25.52
C GLY A 299 18.03 5.49 24.64
N ILE A 300 18.34 5.97 23.43
CA ILE A 300 19.26 5.28 22.51
C ILE A 300 20.65 5.92 22.54
N PRO A 301 21.70 5.23 23.02
CA PRO A 301 23.05 5.76 22.99
C PRO A 301 23.59 5.82 21.56
N PHE A 302 24.39 6.84 21.27
CA PHE A 302 25.13 6.98 20.02
C PHE A 302 26.61 7.21 20.32
N ALA A 303 27.50 6.57 19.55
CA ALA A 303 28.93 6.71 19.75
C ALA A 303 29.64 7.05 18.44
N PHE A 304 30.67 7.89 18.53
CA PHE A 304 31.59 8.19 17.44
C PHE A 304 33.02 8.28 17.97
N LYS A 305 34.00 8.13 17.07
CA LYS A 305 35.41 8.17 17.41
C LYS A 305 36.05 9.45 16.89
N ILE A 306 36.93 10.03 17.69
CA ILE A 306 37.81 11.13 17.29
C ILE A 306 39.18 10.53 16.96
N GLU A 307 39.71 10.88 15.79
CA GLU A 307 41.08 10.54 15.42
C GLU A 307 41.98 11.70 15.83
N SER A 308 43.09 11.39 16.51
CA SER A 308 44.13 12.35 16.87
C SER A 308 45.47 11.94 16.27
N LYS A 309 46.27 12.92 15.87
CA LYS A 309 47.67 12.72 15.47
C LYS A 309 48.56 12.43 16.68
N GLU A 310 48.17 12.90 17.87
CA GLU A 310 48.85 12.63 19.12
C GLU A 310 48.45 11.25 19.68
N ARG A 311 49.44 10.45 20.09
CA ARG A 311 49.16 9.17 20.76
C ARG A 311 48.55 9.42 22.13
N ASP A 312 47.60 8.58 22.54
CA ASP A 312 46.96 8.61 23.87
C ASP A 312 46.42 10.00 24.22
N ASP A 313 45.84 10.69 23.24
CA ASP A 313 45.18 11.97 23.45
C ASP A 313 43.85 11.77 24.19
N ALA A 314 43.65 12.57 25.24
CA ALA A 314 42.46 12.53 26.08
C ALA A 314 41.51 13.66 25.70
N PHE A 315 40.21 13.37 25.71
CA PHE A 315 39.18 14.33 25.32
C PHE A 315 38.22 14.58 26.47
N ALA A 316 37.82 15.84 26.62
CA ALA A 316 36.86 16.26 27.64
C ALA A 316 35.86 17.26 27.06
N VAL A 317 34.65 17.27 27.61
CA VAL A 317 33.65 18.29 27.29
C VAL A 317 33.88 19.49 28.20
N GLN A 318 34.07 20.69 27.63
CA GLN A 318 34.40 21.88 28.44
C GLN A 318 33.23 22.39 29.28
N ASN A 319 32.00 22.39 28.75
CA ASN A 319 30.81 22.80 29.50
C ASN A 319 29.54 22.21 28.86
N LEU A 320 28.79 21.39 29.61
CA LEU A 320 27.49 20.85 29.17
C LEU A 320 26.32 21.79 29.50
N GLY A 321 26.52 22.81 30.34
CA GLY A 321 25.49 23.78 30.72
C GLY A 321 24.17 23.10 31.13
N THR A 322 23.06 23.65 30.62
CA THR A 322 21.70 23.10 30.81
C THR A 322 21.50 21.75 30.10
N ALA A 323 22.32 21.41 29.10
CA ALA A 323 22.23 20.13 28.41
C ALA A 323 22.56 18.94 29.33
N SER A 324 23.33 19.15 30.41
CA SER A 324 23.63 18.12 31.42
C SER A 324 22.39 17.51 32.07
N GLN A 325 21.25 18.20 32.04
CA GLN A 325 19.97 17.70 32.55
C GLN A 325 19.32 16.68 31.60
N PHE A 326 19.68 16.68 30.32
CA PHE A 326 19.01 15.92 29.25
C PHE A 326 19.95 14.97 28.51
N LEU A 327 21.25 15.25 28.53
CA LEU A 327 22.27 14.55 27.75
C LEU A 327 23.39 14.06 28.66
N HIS A 328 23.58 12.75 28.69
CA HIS A 328 24.73 12.11 29.30
C HIS A 328 25.83 11.93 28.24
N VAL A 329 27.05 12.36 28.56
CA VAL A 329 28.22 12.23 27.67
C VAL A 329 29.35 11.54 28.43
N SER A 330 29.87 10.46 27.85
CA SER A 330 31.01 9.73 28.37
C SER A 330 32.07 9.56 27.29
N ILE A 331 33.34 9.71 27.66
CA ILE A 331 34.47 9.60 26.73
C ILE A 331 35.43 8.54 27.24
N ALA A 332 35.72 7.54 26.40
CA ALA A 332 36.71 6.50 26.69
C ALA A 332 37.49 6.16 25.41
N ASN A 333 38.82 6.12 25.48
CA ASN A 333 39.69 5.73 24.36
C ASN A 333 39.39 6.51 23.05
N ALA A 334 39.20 7.82 23.15
CA ALA A 334 38.78 8.72 22.05
C ALA A 334 37.43 8.38 21.39
N THR A 335 36.65 7.47 21.98
CA THR A 335 35.24 7.23 21.65
C THR A 335 34.37 8.09 22.54
N VAL A 336 33.57 8.94 21.91
CA VAL A 336 32.58 9.78 22.57
C VAL A 336 31.23 9.09 22.45
N GLN A 337 30.61 8.80 23.59
CA GLN A 337 29.27 8.24 23.66
C GLN A 337 28.34 9.27 24.27
N MET A 338 27.19 9.48 23.61
CA MET A 338 26.17 10.43 24.01
C MET A 338 24.82 9.70 24.11
N GLN A 339 24.05 9.99 25.14
CA GLN A 339 22.70 9.45 25.32
C GLN A 339 21.78 10.52 25.89
N VAL A 340 20.63 10.69 25.25
CA VAL A 340 19.58 11.57 25.77
C VAL A 340 18.81 10.79 26.82
N VAL A 341 18.91 11.23 28.08
CA VAL A 341 18.30 10.54 29.24
C VAL A 341 16.84 10.91 29.43
N LYS A 342 16.46 12.16 29.12
CA LYS A 342 15.08 12.65 29.16
C LYS A 342 14.92 13.85 28.24
N CYS A 343 13.69 14.12 27.80
CA CYS A 343 13.39 15.26 26.94
C CYS A 343 13.10 16.53 27.73
N PRO A 344 13.60 17.70 27.30
CA PRO A 344 13.14 18.98 27.80
C PRO A 344 11.67 19.23 27.41
N GLN A 345 10.95 19.96 28.26
CA GLN A 345 9.55 20.33 28.00
C GLN A 345 9.45 21.56 27.08
N ASP A 346 10.47 22.42 27.08
CA ASP A 346 10.54 23.60 26.24
C ASP A 346 11.29 23.28 24.92
N PRO A 347 10.64 23.43 23.74
CA PRO A 347 11.26 23.22 22.43
C PRO A 347 12.49 24.08 22.16
N SER A 348 12.62 25.23 22.85
CA SER A 348 13.80 26.09 22.73
C SER A 348 15.10 25.38 23.19
N GLN A 349 14.97 24.35 24.02
CA GLN A 349 16.06 23.59 24.61
C GLN A 349 16.42 22.33 23.80
N PHE A 350 15.85 22.12 22.61
CA PHE A 350 16.12 20.91 21.82
C PHE A 350 17.49 20.95 21.12
N ARG A 351 18.08 22.13 20.96
CA ARG A 351 19.36 22.31 20.28
C ARG A 351 20.45 22.71 21.26
N HIS A 352 21.55 21.99 21.21
CA HIS A 352 22.73 22.25 22.03
C HIS A 352 23.99 22.30 21.16
N GLN A 353 24.92 23.17 21.53
CA GLN A 353 26.25 23.21 20.95
C GLN A 353 27.25 22.72 21.98
N ILE A 354 28.02 21.69 21.63
CA ILE A 354 28.94 20.99 22.55
C ILE A 354 30.32 20.95 21.93
N ASP A 355 31.31 21.47 22.65
CA ASP A 355 32.71 21.41 22.25
C ASP A 355 33.46 20.33 23.03
N ILE A 356 34.03 19.37 22.30
CA ILE A 356 34.85 18.29 22.84
C ILE A 356 36.31 18.63 22.56
N VAL A 357 37.08 18.87 23.61
CA VAL A 357 38.43 19.46 23.50
C VAL A 357 39.49 18.40 23.79
N SER A 358 40.51 18.37 22.92
CA SER A 358 41.72 17.58 23.10
C SER A 358 42.59 18.19 24.20
N SER A 359 43.07 17.33 25.10
CA SER A 359 43.93 17.72 26.20
C SER A 359 45.37 18.00 25.76
N LYS A 360 45.81 17.44 24.61
CA LYS A 360 47.18 17.61 24.10
C LYS A 360 47.30 18.67 23.02
N THR A 361 46.29 18.80 22.16
CA THR A 361 46.35 19.67 20.98
C THR A 361 45.61 20.99 21.17
N ASN A 362 44.75 21.07 22.21
CA ASN A 362 43.81 22.18 22.44
C ASN A 362 42.88 22.46 21.26
N GLN A 363 42.78 21.52 20.30
CA GLN A 363 41.79 21.56 19.23
C GLN A 363 40.47 20.96 19.74
N SER A 364 39.36 21.40 19.17
CA SER A 364 38.03 20.96 19.57
C SER A 364 37.22 20.42 18.39
N VAL A 365 36.33 19.48 18.72
CA VAL A 365 35.24 19.05 17.85
C VAL A 365 34.00 19.82 18.28
N SER A 366 33.44 20.64 17.39
CA SER A 366 32.19 21.36 17.65
C SER A 366 31.00 20.54 17.14
N ALA A 367 30.12 20.14 18.05
CA ALA A 367 28.97 19.30 17.79
C ALA A 367 27.65 20.06 18.00
N GLU A 368 26.86 20.20 16.94
CA GLU A 368 25.48 20.68 17.03
C GLU A 368 24.55 19.47 17.25
N VAL A 369 24.02 19.35 18.47
CA VAL A 369 23.18 18.23 18.91
C VAL A 369 21.72 18.65 18.92
N ASN A 370 20.88 17.94 18.17
CA ASN A 370 19.43 18.10 18.17
C ASN A 370 18.76 16.92 18.89
N LEU A 371 18.04 17.21 19.97
CA LEU A 371 17.29 16.21 20.73
C LEU A 371 16.02 15.83 19.96
N ILE A 372 15.91 14.57 19.57
CA ILE A 372 14.74 14.03 18.88
C ILE A 372 13.74 13.58 19.95
N CYS A 373 12.92 14.54 20.37
CA CYS A 373 11.95 14.38 21.45
C CYS A 373 10.50 14.24 20.99
N THR A 374 10.22 14.55 19.73
CA THR A 374 8.88 14.50 19.14
C THR A 374 8.96 13.75 17.82
N CYS A 375 7.97 12.90 17.56
CA CYS A 375 7.63 12.55 16.18
C CYS A 375 6.76 13.68 15.63
N SER A 376 6.98 14.11 14.38
CA SER A 376 6.05 15.03 13.72
C SER A 376 4.79 14.24 13.40
N CYS A 377 3.80 14.35 14.27
CA CYS A 377 2.56 13.60 14.16
C CYS A 377 1.40 14.51 14.59
N GLU A 378 0.35 14.51 13.77
CA GLU A 378 -0.83 15.37 13.92
C GLU A 378 -1.93 14.70 14.78
N GLU A 379 -1.65 13.54 15.40
CA GLU A 379 -2.63 12.83 16.23
C GLU A 379 -2.77 13.46 17.63
N GLU A 380 -4.03 13.60 18.07
CA GLU A 380 -4.38 14.03 19.42
C GLU A 380 -3.92 13.00 20.45
N ALA A 381 -3.41 13.46 21.59
CA ALA A 381 -2.93 12.59 22.66
C ALA A 381 -4.11 11.96 23.41
N VAL A 382 -4.10 10.65 23.61
CA VAL A 382 -5.13 9.93 24.36
C VAL A 382 -4.59 9.61 25.75
N GLU A 383 -5.15 10.24 26.79
CA GLU A 383 -4.77 9.98 28.18
C GLU A 383 -5.32 8.64 28.68
N ASN A 384 -4.56 7.94 29.52
CA ASN A 384 -4.88 6.61 30.07
C ASN A 384 -5.30 5.61 28.98
N ALA A 385 -4.58 5.64 27.85
CA ALA A 385 -4.87 4.82 26.69
C ALA A 385 -4.70 3.32 27.01
N GLU A 386 -5.57 2.50 26.44
CA GLU A 386 -5.55 1.04 26.63
C GLU A 386 -4.26 0.42 26.06
N GLU A 387 -3.75 0.98 24.96
CA GLU A 387 -2.46 0.66 24.35
C GLU A 387 -1.27 0.89 25.30
N CYS A 388 -1.46 1.76 26.29
CA CYS A 388 -0.52 2.04 27.37
C CYS A 388 -0.96 1.38 28.68
N THR A 389 -1.70 0.27 28.61
CA THR A 389 -2.25 -0.49 29.74
C THR A 389 -3.12 0.35 30.70
N GLY A 390 -3.71 1.45 30.19
CA GLY A 390 -4.48 2.41 30.99
C GLY A 390 -3.60 3.28 31.91
N ARG A 391 -2.28 3.22 31.75
CA ARG A 391 -1.27 3.79 32.66
C ARG A 391 -0.35 4.79 31.97
N GLY A 392 -0.77 5.35 30.85
CA GLY A 392 -0.01 6.37 30.16
C GLY A 392 -0.81 7.05 29.07
N THR A 393 -0.21 8.09 28.50
CA THR A 393 -0.76 8.83 27.37
C THR A 393 -0.21 8.23 26.08
N TYR A 394 -1.09 7.78 25.19
CA TYR A 394 -0.70 7.29 23.87
C TYR A 394 -0.66 8.44 22.86
N LYS A 395 0.48 8.60 22.20
CA LYS A 395 0.64 9.59 21.15
C LYS A 395 1.61 9.07 20.10
N CYS A 396 1.13 8.95 18.87
CA CYS A 396 1.95 8.67 17.68
C CYS A 396 2.72 7.34 17.75
N GLY A 397 2.04 6.28 18.18
CA GLY A 397 2.64 4.94 18.29
C GLY A 397 3.50 4.72 19.53
N LEU A 398 3.52 5.66 20.48
CA LEU A 398 4.35 5.62 21.68
C LEU A 398 3.53 5.92 22.93
N CYS A 399 3.86 5.24 24.02
CA CYS A 399 3.30 5.49 25.33
C CYS A 399 4.19 6.40 26.17
N VAL A 400 3.60 7.44 26.76
CA VAL A 400 4.20 8.27 27.81
C VAL A 400 3.59 7.85 29.13
N CYS A 401 4.35 7.11 29.93
CA CYS A 401 3.83 6.47 31.14
C CYS A 401 3.57 7.44 32.29
N ASN A 402 2.52 7.15 33.06
CA ASN A 402 2.18 7.87 34.28
C ASN A 402 3.29 7.68 35.33
N PRO A 403 3.45 8.62 36.28
CA PRO A 403 4.46 8.50 37.33
C PRO A 403 4.37 7.17 38.07
N GLY A 404 5.51 6.49 38.25
CA GLY A 404 5.59 5.19 38.90
C GLY A 404 5.28 4.00 37.97
N THR A 405 5.18 4.22 36.65
CA THR A 405 5.07 3.15 35.65
C THR A 405 6.10 3.33 34.53
N SER A 406 6.50 2.23 33.91
CA SER A 406 7.58 2.19 32.91
C SER A 406 7.39 1.03 31.93
N GLY A 407 8.19 0.98 30.87
CA GLY A 407 8.03 0.00 29.79
C GLY A 407 7.52 0.65 28.51
N THR A 408 7.56 -0.09 27.39
CA THR A 408 7.17 0.46 26.08
C THR A 408 5.66 0.63 25.92
N MET A 409 4.87 -0.04 26.76
CA MET A 409 3.41 0.00 26.87
C MET A 409 2.96 0.34 28.31
N CYS A 410 3.85 0.87 29.15
CA CYS A 410 3.62 1.18 30.57
C CYS A 410 3.22 -0.03 31.43
N GLU A 411 3.68 -1.20 31.02
CA GLU A 411 3.38 -2.50 31.60
C GLU A 411 4.07 -2.78 32.94
N CYS A 412 5.12 -2.04 33.29
CA CYS A 412 5.88 -2.22 34.52
C CYS A 412 5.43 -1.27 35.63
N GLU A 413 5.24 -1.78 36.84
CA GLU A 413 4.96 -1.01 38.06
C GLU A 413 6.24 -0.71 38.85
N GLY A 414 6.44 0.56 39.24
CA GLY A 414 7.59 1.06 39.98
C GLY A 414 8.76 1.54 39.10
N ASP A 415 9.78 2.11 39.75
CA ASP A 415 11.09 2.40 39.15
C ASP A 415 11.77 1.07 38.80
N SER A 416 11.37 0.45 37.70
CA SER A 416 12.01 -0.75 37.20
C SER A 416 13.45 -0.38 36.80
N ASN A 417 14.39 -0.66 37.70
CA ASN A 417 15.78 -0.28 37.52
C ASN A 417 16.39 -1.18 36.43
N PRO A 418 16.84 -0.63 35.28
CA PRO A 418 17.50 -1.42 34.23
C PRO A 418 18.74 -2.17 34.75
N ALA A 419 19.28 -1.77 35.91
CA ALA A 419 20.36 -2.45 36.59
C ALA A 419 20.07 -3.91 36.95
N GLY A 420 18.80 -4.30 37.17
CA GLY A 420 18.42 -5.70 37.47
C GLY A 420 18.77 -6.68 36.35
N CYS A 421 18.94 -6.18 35.12
CA CYS A 421 19.27 -6.98 33.94
C CYS A 421 20.73 -6.86 33.51
N LEU A 422 21.52 -5.99 34.14
CA LEU A 422 22.93 -5.81 33.76
C LEU A 422 23.76 -6.94 34.36
N ASN A 423 24.64 -7.51 33.53
CA ASN A 423 25.60 -8.50 34.01
C ASN A 423 26.49 -7.88 35.11
N PRO A 424 26.53 -8.46 36.32
CA PRO A 424 27.26 -7.90 37.47
C PRO A 424 28.76 -7.73 37.26
N GLN A 425 29.34 -8.43 36.28
CA GLN A 425 30.78 -8.44 36.00
C GLN A 425 31.21 -7.45 34.91
N SER A 426 30.28 -7.06 34.02
CA SER A 426 30.60 -6.20 32.86
C SER A 426 29.84 -4.88 32.85
N ASN A 427 28.80 -4.71 33.69
CA ASN A 427 27.92 -3.53 33.84
C ASN A 427 27.34 -2.94 32.54
N THR A 428 27.51 -3.61 31.40
CA THR A 428 27.20 -3.09 30.06
C THR A 428 26.42 -4.10 29.23
N THR A 429 26.44 -5.38 29.61
CA THR A 429 25.73 -6.43 28.89
C THR A 429 24.39 -6.69 29.56
N VAL A 430 23.31 -6.30 28.90
CA VAL A 430 21.93 -6.56 29.34
C VAL A 430 21.61 -8.03 29.04
N CYS A 431 21.19 -8.77 30.07
CA CYS A 431 20.86 -10.19 30.02
C CYS A 431 21.94 -11.07 29.37
N SER A 432 23.20 -10.66 29.50
CA SER A 432 24.36 -11.29 28.86
C SER A 432 24.17 -11.56 27.36
N ASN A 433 23.42 -10.70 26.66
CA ASN A 433 23.01 -10.84 25.25
C ASN A 433 22.24 -12.14 24.93
N ARG A 434 21.61 -12.76 25.93
CA ARG A 434 20.88 -14.03 25.79
C ARG A 434 19.40 -13.92 26.16
N GLY A 435 18.87 -12.71 26.29
CA GLY A 435 17.49 -12.48 26.69
C GLY A 435 17.09 -11.03 26.56
N ASP A 436 15.80 -10.77 26.71
CA ASP A 436 15.24 -9.43 26.74
C ASP A 436 15.01 -9.00 28.20
N CYS A 437 15.33 -7.75 28.52
CA CYS A 437 15.09 -7.20 29.85
C CYS A 437 13.70 -6.59 29.92
N ILE A 438 12.82 -7.16 30.75
CA ILE A 438 11.44 -6.67 30.94
C ILE A 438 11.25 -6.44 32.45
N CYS A 439 10.88 -5.20 32.81
CA CYS A 439 10.65 -4.76 34.19
C CYS A 439 11.80 -5.10 35.18
N GLY A 440 13.05 -5.08 34.73
CA GLY A 440 14.22 -5.39 35.58
C GLY A 440 14.56 -6.88 35.69
N TYR A 441 13.90 -7.75 34.93
CA TYR A 441 14.16 -9.19 34.86
C TYR A 441 14.60 -9.61 33.46
N CYS A 442 15.53 -10.56 33.39
CA CYS A 442 16.00 -11.12 32.14
C CYS A 442 15.18 -12.31 31.69
N PHE A 443 14.46 -12.13 30.58
CA PHE A 443 13.75 -13.20 29.89
C PHE A 443 14.68 -13.82 28.86
N CYS A 444 15.35 -14.90 29.25
CA CYS A 444 16.31 -15.60 28.41
C CYS A 444 15.65 -16.21 27.16
N LYS A 445 16.21 -15.93 25.99
CA LYS A 445 15.90 -16.61 24.73
C LYS A 445 16.60 -17.98 24.74
N GLU A 446 15.85 -19.05 24.52
CA GLU A 446 16.42 -20.40 24.45
C GLU A 446 17.51 -20.51 23.37
N ARG A 447 18.61 -21.20 23.71
CA ARG A 447 19.60 -21.61 22.70
C ARG A 447 19.08 -22.85 21.98
N VAL A 448 18.72 -22.67 20.71
CA VAL A 448 18.71 -23.78 19.76
C VAL A 448 20.16 -24.19 19.54
N ASN A 449 20.54 -25.38 20.00
CA ASN A 449 21.76 -26.01 19.47
C ASN A 449 21.55 -27.50 19.23
N ARG A 450 22.15 -27.93 18.12
CA ARG A 450 22.15 -29.30 17.59
C ARG A 450 22.60 -30.32 18.64
N ASP A 451 21.85 -31.42 18.64
CA ASP A 451 22.19 -32.76 19.11
C ASP A 451 22.28 -32.99 20.64
N GLU A 452 21.53 -34.03 21.03
CA GLU A 452 21.44 -34.74 22.32
C GLU A 452 20.53 -34.21 23.45
N VAL A 453 19.75 -35.19 23.95
CA VAL A 453 18.70 -35.15 24.98
C VAL A 453 19.33 -35.03 26.38
N SER A 454 18.79 -34.17 27.26
CA SER A 454 18.28 -34.56 28.60
C SER A 454 17.96 -33.39 29.55
N GLU A 455 16.81 -33.56 30.20
CA GLU A 455 16.42 -33.19 31.58
C GLU A 455 16.23 -31.71 32.03
N VAL A 456 14.95 -31.33 32.06
CA VAL A 456 14.15 -30.82 33.20
C VAL A 456 14.79 -29.78 34.15
N SER A 457 14.17 -28.59 34.27
CA SER A 457 13.40 -28.20 35.48
C SER A 457 12.74 -26.82 35.38
N TRP A 458 11.44 -26.81 35.71
CA TRP A 458 10.63 -25.63 35.97
C TRP A 458 11.00 -24.98 37.31
N LYS A 459 10.78 -23.68 37.44
CA LYS A 459 9.87 -23.15 38.47
C LYS A 459 9.50 -21.68 38.25
N TYR A 460 8.18 -21.44 38.33
CA TYR A 460 7.61 -20.13 38.65
C TYR A 460 8.13 -19.65 40.01
N GLY A 461 8.39 -18.34 40.07
CA GLY A 461 8.65 -17.54 41.27
C GLY A 461 8.50 -16.09 40.90
#